data_AF-A0A7K0ABT8-F1
#
_entry.id   AF-A0A7K0ABT8-F1
#
_cell.length_a   1.000
_cell.length_b   1.000
_cell.length_c   1.000
_cell.angle_alpha   90.00
_cell.angle_beta   90.00
_cell.angle_gamma   90.00
#
_symmetry.space_group_name_H-M   'P 1'
#
loop_
_entity.id
_entity.type
_entity.pdbx_description
1 polymer ?
#
loop_
_entity_poly.entity_id
_entity_poly.type
_entity_poly.pdbx_seq_one_letter_code
_entity_poly.pdbx_strand_id
1 'polypeptide(L)'
;MLATPVIRDLQLHRHGLELVRPDPTYVYLSPDGTSLAIWRDPRKTPEEIRRFSPPDATTYLEYARMLDAFYGISAPLMLMHPTRPDARD
;
A
#
# COMPACT_ATOMS: atom_id res chain seq x y z
N MET A 1 5.82 1.30 -0.60
CA MET A 1 6.78 1.86 0.38
C MET A 1 7.58 0.70 0.93
N LEU A 2 8.90 0.82 1.03
CA LEU A 2 9.71 -0.19 1.72
C LEU A 2 9.65 0.13 3.21
N ALA A 3 9.25 -0.84 4.03
CA ALA A 3 9.08 -0.68 5.47
C ALA A 3 10.41 -0.47 6.23
N THR A 4 11.53 -0.28 5.54
CA THR A 4 12.85 -0.12 6.14
C THR A 4 13.83 0.52 5.15
N PRO A 5 14.76 1.36 5.62
CA PRO A 5 15.83 1.90 4.79
C PRO A 5 16.88 0.87 4.36
N VAL A 6 16.80 -0.39 4.81
CA VAL A 6 17.82 -1.44 4.60
C VAL A 6 18.26 -1.61 3.14
N ILE A 7 17.34 -1.48 2.18
CA ILE A 7 17.65 -1.64 0.75
C ILE A 7 18.58 -0.52 0.27
N ARG A 8 18.36 0.71 0.74
CA ARG A 8 19.21 1.86 0.48
C ARG A 8 20.53 1.73 1.25
N ASP A 9 20.46 1.46 2.55
CA ASP A 9 21.61 1.49 3.45
C ASP A 9 22.64 0.39 3.11
N LEU A 10 22.18 -0.79 2.68
CA LEU A 10 23.04 -1.88 2.22
C LEU A 10 23.30 -1.84 0.70
N GLN A 11 22.82 -0.82 -0.01
CA GLN A 11 22.96 -0.67 -1.46
C GLN A 11 22.56 -1.92 -2.25
N LEU A 12 21.50 -2.63 -1.84
CA LEU A 12 21.17 -3.96 -2.34
C LEU A 12 20.91 -4.00 -3.86
N HIS A 13 20.50 -2.89 -4.45
CA HIS A 13 20.40 -2.75 -5.91
C HIS A 13 21.73 -2.99 -6.63
N ARG A 14 22.88 -2.60 -6.03
CA ARG A 14 24.22 -2.91 -6.57
C ARG A 14 24.55 -4.39 -6.53
N HIS A 15 23.87 -5.13 -5.69
CA HIS A 15 23.99 -6.58 -5.55
C HIS A 15 22.90 -7.34 -6.32
N GLY A 16 22.17 -6.66 -7.21
CA GLY A 16 21.18 -7.27 -8.09
C GLY A 16 19.78 -7.40 -7.48
N LEU A 17 19.49 -6.75 -6.35
CA LEU A 17 18.11 -6.69 -5.87
C LEU A 17 17.24 -5.85 -6.81
N GLU A 18 16.16 -6.44 -7.30
CA GLU A 18 15.10 -5.76 -8.04
C GLU A 18 13.76 -5.94 -7.34
N LEU A 19 12.99 -4.85 -7.24
CA LEU A 19 11.65 -4.89 -6.66
C LEU A 19 10.61 -4.84 -7.75
N VAL A 20 9.97 -5.98 -7.98
CA VAL A 20 8.80 -6.03 -8.86
C VAL A 20 7.61 -5.46 -8.10
N ARG A 21 6.95 -4.49 -8.72
CA ARG A 21 5.65 -4.00 -8.24
C ARG A 21 4.58 -4.70 -9.07
N PRO A 22 3.78 -5.61 -8.49
CA PRO A 22 2.66 -6.21 -9.21
C PRO A 22 1.51 -5.21 -9.36
N ASP A 23 0.74 -5.29 -10.44
CA ASP A 23 -0.55 -4.61 -10.61
C ASP A 23 -1.52 -5.59 -11.29
N PRO A 24 -2.61 -6.04 -10.63
CA PRO A 24 -3.09 -5.61 -9.31
C PRO A 24 -2.14 -5.96 -8.16
N THR A 25 -2.22 -5.20 -7.06
CA THR A 25 -1.39 -5.39 -5.86
C THR A 25 -1.79 -6.64 -5.08
N TYR A 26 -3.09 -6.94 -5.08
CA TYR A 26 -3.67 -8.07 -4.39
C TYR A 26 -4.90 -8.55 -5.15
N VAL A 27 -5.13 -9.86 -5.19
CA VAL A 27 -6.36 -10.44 -5.75
C VAL A 27 -6.84 -11.53 -4.79
N TYR A 28 -8.09 -11.41 -4.36
CA TYR A 28 -8.79 -12.48 -3.69
C TYR A 28 -9.60 -13.28 -4.71
N LEU A 29 -9.47 -14.61 -4.68
CA LEU A 29 -10.24 -15.54 -5.49
C LEU A 29 -11.15 -16.34 -4.55
N SER A 30 -12.45 -16.22 -4.75
CA SER A 30 -13.45 -16.92 -3.96
C SER A 30 -13.72 -18.32 -4.54
N PRO A 31 -14.05 -19.33 -3.71
CA PRO A 31 -14.44 -20.65 -4.19
C PRO A 31 -15.67 -20.66 -5.12
N ASP A 32 -16.53 -19.65 -5.03
CA ASP A 32 -17.71 -19.49 -5.90
C ASP A 32 -17.40 -18.93 -7.30
N GLY A 33 -16.12 -18.71 -7.60
CA GLY A 33 -15.66 -18.19 -8.88
C GLY A 33 -15.66 -16.66 -8.99
N THR A 34 -16.11 -15.94 -7.95
CA THR A 34 -15.96 -14.49 -7.90
C THR A 34 -14.54 -14.07 -7.49
N SER A 35 -14.18 -12.82 -7.78
CA SER A 35 -12.87 -12.28 -7.42
C SER A 35 -12.94 -10.80 -7.10
N LEU A 36 -11.99 -10.36 -6.27
CA LEU A 36 -11.81 -8.96 -5.93
C LEU A 36 -10.33 -8.59 -6.09
N ALA A 37 -10.03 -7.73 -7.06
CA ALA A 37 -8.70 -7.17 -7.24
C ALA A 37 -8.55 -5.81 -6.53
N ILE A 38 -7.40 -5.58 -5.90
CA ILE A 38 -6.99 -4.29 -5.35
C ILE A 38 -5.83 -3.78 -6.21
N TRP A 39 -6.06 -2.65 -6.87
CA TRP A 39 -5.12 -2.07 -7.84
C TRP A 39 -4.20 -1.03 -7.22
N ARG A 40 -3.07 -0.77 -7.86
CA ARG A 40 -2.23 0.38 -7.48
C ARG A 40 -2.84 1.71 -7.87
N ASP A 41 -3.52 1.77 -9.00
CA ASP A 41 -4.35 2.93 -9.34
C ASP A 41 -5.61 2.88 -8.48
N PRO A 42 -5.78 3.80 -7.50
CA PRO A 42 -6.91 3.76 -6.59
C PRO A 42 -8.25 3.95 -7.32
N ARG A 43 -8.24 4.42 -8.58
CA ARG A 43 -9.42 4.61 -9.42
C ARG A 43 -9.85 3.35 -10.17
N LYS A 44 -9.19 2.20 -9.95
CA LYS A 44 -9.59 0.90 -10.53
C LYS A 44 -10.23 -0.04 -9.51
N THR A 45 -9.95 0.17 -8.22
CA THR A 45 -10.50 -0.63 -7.13
C THR A 45 -11.99 -0.36 -6.88
N PRO A 46 -12.53 0.88 -6.98
CA PRO A 46 -13.97 1.14 -6.90
C PRO A 46 -14.80 0.30 -7.88
N GLU A 47 -14.29 0.05 -9.08
CA GLU A 47 -14.93 -0.73 -10.14
C GLU A 47 -15.05 -2.20 -9.75
N GLU A 48 -14.03 -2.74 -9.06
CA GLU A 48 -14.02 -4.07 -8.48
C GLU A 48 -15.03 -4.15 -7.32
N ILE A 49 -14.98 -3.19 -6.39
CA ILE A 49 -15.86 -3.12 -5.21
C ILE A 49 -17.33 -2.98 -5.63
N ARG A 50 -17.63 -2.21 -6.69
CA ARG A 50 -19.00 -1.93 -7.15
C ARG A 50 -19.79 -3.19 -7.46
N ARG A 51 -19.12 -4.27 -7.87
CA ARG A 51 -19.74 -5.57 -8.15
C ARG A 51 -20.34 -6.21 -6.89
N PHE A 52 -19.84 -5.85 -5.72
CA PHE A 52 -20.25 -6.37 -4.41
C PHE A 52 -21.02 -5.33 -3.58
N SER A 53 -20.58 -4.07 -3.62
CA SER A 53 -21.15 -2.96 -2.84
C SER A 53 -21.04 -1.63 -3.60
N PRO A 54 -22.13 -1.20 -4.28
CA PRO A 54 -22.18 0.12 -4.91
C PRO A 54 -22.00 1.32 -3.94
N PRO A 55 -22.54 1.29 -2.71
CA PRO A 55 -22.29 2.34 -1.73
C PRO A 55 -20.81 2.49 -1.39
N ASP A 56 -20.12 1.38 -1.11
CA ASP A 56 -18.69 1.44 -0.74
C ASP A 56 -17.81 1.85 -1.91
N ALA A 57 -18.15 1.43 -3.13
CA ALA A 57 -17.46 1.88 -4.33
C ALA A 57 -17.51 3.40 -4.50
N THR A 58 -18.57 4.05 -4.02
CA THR A 58 -18.75 5.51 -4.13
C THR A 58 -17.89 6.27 -3.13
N THR A 59 -17.67 5.72 -1.94
CA THR A 59 -16.89 6.34 -0.86
C THR A 59 -15.43 5.87 -0.81
N TYR A 60 -15.07 4.82 -1.55
CA TYR A 60 -13.74 4.20 -1.49
C TYR A 60 -12.59 5.19 -1.72
N LEU A 61 -12.71 6.10 -2.70
CA LEU A 61 -11.64 7.06 -2.99
C LEU A 61 -11.43 8.05 -1.83
N GLU A 62 -12.48 8.39 -1.09
CA GLU A 62 -12.35 9.21 0.12
C GLU A 62 -11.63 8.45 1.22
N TYR A 63 -12.02 7.19 1.44
CA TYR A 63 -11.35 6.30 2.38
C TYR A 63 -9.87 6.09 2.03
N ALA A 64 -9.55 5.87 0.75
CA ALA A 64 -8.17 5.70 0.29
C ALA A 64 -7.31 6.95 0.53
N ARG A 65 -7.87 8.16 0.31
CA ARG A 65 -7.18 9.43 0.63
C ARG A 65 -6.94 9.59 2.12
N MET A 66 -7.92 9.24 2.95
CA MET A 66 -7.77 9.28 4.41
C MET A 66 -6.65 8.32 4.87
N LEU A 67 -6.61 7.10 4.33
CA LEU A 67 -5.53 6.15 4.62
C LEU A 67 -4.18 6.70 4.18
N ASP A 68 -4.07 7.28 2.98
CA ASP A 68 -2.81 7.86 2.49
C ASP A 68 -2.31 8.98 3.41
N ALA A 69 -3.19 9.86 3.87
CA ALA A 69 -2.86 10.89 4.85
C ALA A 69 -2.41 10.28 6.19
N PHE A 70 -3.11 9.27 6.69
CA PHE A 70 -2.74 8.56 7.91
C PHE A 70 -1.35 7.89 7.78
N TYR A 71 -1.06 7.26 6.64
CA TYR A 71 0.24 6.65 6.39
C TYR A 71 1.35 7.71 6.26
N GLY A 72 1.07 8.86 5.62
CA GLY A 72 2.02 9.97 5.54
C GLY A 72 2.49 10.46 6.92
N ILE A 73 1.60 10.41 7.93
CA ILE A 73 1.91 10.81 9.30
C ILE A 73 2.56 9.66 10.10
N SER A 74 2.03 8.45 9.98
CA SER A 74 2.44 7.31 10.82
C SER A 74 3.71 6.62 10.33
N ALA A 75 4.00 6.62 9.03
CA ALA A 75 5.16 5.94 8.46
C ALA A 75 6.50 6.38 9.09
N PRO A 76 6.81 7.69 9.25
CA PRO A 76 8.03 8.11 9.91
C PRO A 76 8.09 7.67 11.38
N LEU A 77 6.96 7.72 12.08
CA LEU A 77 6.87 7.30 13.49
C LEU A 77 7.16 5.81 13.66
N MET A 78 6.68 4.96 12.74
CA MET A 78 6.92 3.52 12.74
C MET A 78 8.38 3.15 12.45
N LEU A 79 9.11 4.03 11.77
CA LEU A 79 10.50 3.82 11.38
C LEU A 79 11.50 4.42 12.39
N MET A 80 11.03 5.24 13.33
CA MET A 80 11.90 5.79 14.37
C MET A 80 12.36 4.72 15.34
N HIS A 81 13.56 4.91 15.88
CA HIS A 81 14.08 4.05 16.93
C HIS A 81 13.22 4.18 18.20
N PRO A 82 12.68 3.07 18.75
CA PRO A 82 11.62 3.10 19.78
C PRO A 82 12.05 3.73 21.10
N THR A 83 13.36 3.83 21.36
CA THR A 83 13.93 4.45 22.58
C THR A 83 14.80 5.66 22.29
N ARG A 84 14.93 6.08 21.02
CA ARG A 84 15.72 7.23 20.60
C ARG A 84 14.98 7.95 19.48
N PRO A 85 14.14 8.95 19.77
CA PRO A 85 13.53 9.74 18.71
C PRO A 85 14.65 10.39 17.90
N ASP A 86 14.77 10.05 16.61
CA ASP A 86 15.78 10.62 15.73
C ASP A 86 15.46 12.11 15.52
N ALA A 87 16.33 12.97 16.04
CA ALA A 87 16.27 14.41 15.84
C ALA A 87 17.20 14.80 14.68
N ARG A 88 16.91 14.32 13.47
CA ARG A 88 17.48 14.70 12.14
C ARG A 88 16.98 13.69 11.12
N ASP A 89 16.65 14.05 9.88
CA ASP A 89 17.26 15.08 9.02
C ASP A 89 16.43 16.35 8.77
#